data_AF-A0A8X6EY39-F1
#
_entry.id   AF-A0A8X6EY39-F1
#
_cell.length_a   1.000
_cell.length_b   1.000
_cell.length_c   1.000
_cell.angle_alpha   90.00
_cell.angle_beta   90.00
_cell.angle_gamma   90.00
#
_symmetry.space_group_name_H-M   'P 1'
#
loop_
_entity.id
_entity.type
_entity.pdbx_description
1 polymer ?
#
loop_
_entity_poly.entity_id
_entity_poly.type
_entity_poly.pdbx_seq_one_letter_code
_entity_poly.pdbx_strand_id
1 'polypeptide(L)'
;MAYLGKAKKKDLFLVATELGETVSEDARVIELKQIIIGSKHYEDEFVKNLLESIMTERTENENLEKQTLAREIQLEKEAREREFQILLQNKEIENQ
;
A
#
# COMPACT_ATOMS: atom_id res chain seq x y z
N MET A 1 -10.42 -6.70 -21.63
CA MET A 1 -10.71 -6.11 -20.30
C MET A 1 -10.49 -7.04 -19.08
N ALA A 2 -9.70 -8.11 -19.17
CA ALA A 2 -9.41 -8.98 -18.00
C ALA A 2 -8.55 -8.30 -16.93
N TYR A 3 -7.84 -7.23 -17.28
CA TYR A 3 -6.89 -6.52 -16.42
C TYR A 3 -7.58 -5.80 -15.24
N LEU A 4 -8.80 -5.28 -15.43
CA LEU A 4 -9.63 -4.71 -14.35
C LEU A 4 -9.99 -5.74 -13.27
N GLY A 5 -9.89 -7.04 -13.58
CA GLY A 5 -10.12 -8.12 -12.63
C GLY A 5 -9.05 -8.24 -11.55
N LYS A 6 -7.83 -7.73 -11.80
CA LYS A 6 -6.68 -7.83 -10.89
C LYS A 6 -6.60 -6.68 -9.88
N ALA A 7 -7.35 -5.61 -10.14
CA ALA A 7 -7.34 -4.37 -9.38
C ALA A 7 -8.15 -4.48 -8.07
N LYS A 8 -7.69 -3.82 -7.00
CA LYS A 8 -8.45 -3.63 -5.76
C LYS A 8 -9.55 -2.57 -6.00
N LYS A 9 -10.59 -2.55 -5.15
CA LYS A 9 -11.67 -1.53 -5.21
C LYS A 9 -11.12 -0.09 -5.27
N LYS A 10 -10.13 0.23 -4.44
CA LYS A 10 -9.50 1.56 -4.41
C LYS A 10 -8.81 1.94 -5.73
N ASP A 11 -8.16 0.97 -6.39
CA ASP A 11 -7.49 1.21 -7.67
C ASP A 11 -8.52 1.52 -8.76
N LEU A 12 -9.63 0.77 -8.81
CA LEU A 12 -10.73 1.00 -9.75
C LEU A 12 -11.45 2.33 -9.50
N PHE A 13 -11.61 2.72 -8.24
CA PHE A 13 -12.18 4.01 -7.88
C PHE A 13 -11.34 5.18 -8.42
N LEU A 14 -10.01 5.09 -8.26
CA LEU A 14 -9.06 6.07 -8.81
C LEU A 14 -9.16 6.14 -10.33
N VAL A 15 -9.13 5.00 -11.03
CA VAL A 15 -9.26 4.97 -12.50
C VAL A 15 -10.53 5.68 -12.97
N ALA A 16 -11.68 5.38 -12.35
CA ALA A 16 -12.93 6.02 -12.72
C ALA A 16 -12.93 7.54 -12.45
N THR A 17 -12.32 7.97 -11.36
CA THR A 17 -12.13 9.40 -11.03
C THR A 17 -11.24 10.10 -12.05
N GLU A 18 -10.14 9.47 -12.47
CA GLU A 18 -9.21 9.99 -13.48
C GLU A 18 -9.83 10.06 -14.88
N LEU A 19 -10.80 9.18 -15.18
CA LEU A 19 -11.62 9.27 -16.39
C LEU A 19 -12.66 10.40 -16.33
N GLY A 20 -12.74 11.14 -15.22
CA GLY A 20 -13.71 12.20 -14.99
C GLY A 20 -15.11 11.70 -14.62
N GLU A 21 -15.27 10.43 -14.28
CA GLU A 21 -16.54 9.88 -13.83
C GLU A 21 -16.77 10.17 -12.35
N THR A 22 -18.03 10.48 -11.99
CA THR A 22 -18.41 10.65 -10.59
C THR A 22 -18.76 9.30 -9.99
N VAL A 23 -18.06 8.94 -8.92
CA VAL A 23 -18.17 7.62 -8.30
C VAL A 23 -18.48 7.75 -6.82
N SER A 24 -19.47 7.00 -6.34
CA SER A 24 -19.76 6.89 -4.91
C SER A 24 -18.71 6.02 -4.22
N GLU A 25 -18.28 6.41 -3.02
CA GLU A 25 -17.38 5.60 -2.18
C GLU A 25 -17.97 4.21 -1.86
N ASP A 26 -19.30 4.09 -1.83
CA ASP A 26 -20.02 2.84 -1.58
C ASP A 26 -20.12 1.94 -2.81
N ALA A 27 -19.73 2.42 -4.00
CA ALA A 27 -19.83 1.67 -5.24
C ALA A 27 -19.13 0.29 -5.13
N ARG A 28 -19.79 -0.73 -5.65
CA ARG A 28 -19.27 -2.10 -5.70
C ARG A 28 -18.24 -2.23 -6.81
N VAL A 29 -17.32 -3.19 -6.68
CA VAL A 29 -16.30 -3.48 -7.70
C VAL A 29 -16.92 -3.70 -9.10
N ILE A 30 -18.08 -4.34 -9.16
CA ILE A 30 -18.78 -4.55 -10.43
C ILE A 30 -19.31 -3.25 -11.04
N GLU A 31 -19.83 -2.33 -10.21
CA GLU A 31 -20.33 -1.02 -10.64
C GLU A 31 -19.17 -0.14 -11.12
N LEU A 32 -18.04 -0.14 -10.40
CA LEU A 32 -16.83 0.55 -10.83
C LEU A 32 -16.35 0.10 -12.21
N LYS A 33 -16.32 -1.22 -12.44
CA LYS A 33 -15.95 -1.77 -13.76
C LYS A 33 -16.90 -1.31 -14.85
N GLN A 34 -18.20 -1.29 -14.57
CA GLN A 34 -19.21 -0.83 -15.53
C GLN A 34 -19.06 0.66 -15.83
N ILE A 35 -18.80 1.49 -14.83
CA ILE A 35 -18.55 2.93 -15.00
C ILE A 35 -17.33 3.17 -15.89
N ILE A 36 -16.20 2.50 -15.59
CA ILE A 36 -14.96 2.63 -16.36
C ILE A 36 -15.18 2.25 -17.82
N ILE A 37 -15.76 1.06 -18.06
CA ILE A 37 -15.98 0.53 -19.41
C ILE A 37 -17.02 1.36 -20.18
N GLY A 38 -17.99 1.92 -19.47
CA GLY A 38 -19.04 2.77 -20.05
C GLY A 38 -18.63 4.23 -20.26
N SER A 39 -17.46 4.64 -19.80
CA SER A 39 -17.01 6.03 -19.92
C SER A 39 -16.78 6.42 -21.38
N LYS A 40 -17.18 7.63 -21.75
CA LYS A 40 -16.87 8.23 -23.06
C LYS A 40 -15.37 8.46 -23.28
N HIS A 41 -14.59 8.42 -22.20
CA HIS A 41 -13.14 8.58 -22.20
C HIS A 41 -12.42 7.22 -22.09
N TYR A 42 -13.14 6.11 -22.17
CA TYR A 42 -12.53 4.78 -22.14
C TYR A 42 -11.69 4.55 -23.40
N GLU A 43 -10.40 4.30 -23.20
CA GLU A 43 -9.47 3.80 -24.21
C GLU A 43 -8.67 2.67 -23.56
N ASP A 44 -8.62 1.49 -24.19
CA ASP A 44 -8.18 0.25 -23.55
C ASP A 44 -6.71 0.31 -23.12
N GLU A 45 -5.82 0.87 -23.95
CA GLU A 45 -4.39 0.99 -23.61
C GLU A 45 -4.16 2.05 -22.53
N PHE A 46 -4.82 3.20 -22.63
CA PHE A 46 -4.77 4.27 -21.65
C PHE A 46 -5.23 3.79 -20.28
N VAL A 47 -6.42 3.16 -20.19
CA VAL A 47 -6.96 2.67 -18.92
C VAL A 47 -6.07 1.55 -18.35
N LYS A 48 -5.50 0.70 -19.20
CA LYS A 48 -4.55 -0.33 -18.76
C LYS A 48 -3.28 0.29 -18.17
N ASN A 49 -2.66 1.24 -18.87
CA ASN A 49 -1.43 1.92 -18.42
C ASN A 49 -1.69 2.73 -17.14
N LEU A 50 -2.83 3.42 -17.05
CA LEU A 50 -3.26 4.15 -15.87
C LEU A 50 -3.39 3.21 -14.67
N LEU A 51 -4.08 2.09 -14.84
CA LEU A 51 -4.27 1.11 -13.78
C LEU A 51 -2.93 0.46 -13.35
N GLU A 52 -2.04 0.17 -14.30
CA GLU A 52 -0.69 -0.34 -14.00
C GLU A 52 0.12 0.67 -13.17
N SER A 53 0.05 1.95 -13.50
CA SER A 53 0.69 3.03 -12.72
C SER A 53 0.17 3.08 -11.29
N ILE A 54 -1.17 3.12 -11.11
CA ILE A 54 -1.82 3.17 -9.78
C ILE A 54 -1.46 1.93 -8.95
N MET A 55 -1.47 0.74 -9.56
CA MET A 55 -1.10 -0.49 -8.86
C MET A 55 0.37 -0.53 -8.46
N THR A 56 1.25 0.04 -9.30
CA THR A 56 2.69 0.12 -9.04
C THR A 56 2.96 1.03 -7.85
N GLU A 57 2.44 2.26 -7.88
CA GLU A 57 2.58 3.23 -6.79
C GLU A 57 2.06 2.66 -5.46
N ARG A 58 0.87 2.04 -5.48
CA ARG A 58 0.33 1.38 -4.30
C ARG A 58 1.27 0.31 -3.76
N THR A 59 1.82 -0.53 -4.64
CA THR A 59 2.68 -1.64 -4.22
C THR A 59 4.01 -1.14 -3.67
N GLU A 60 4.56 -0.08 -4.26
CA GLU A 60 5.77 0.60 -3.76
C GLU A 60 5.53 1.20 -2.38
N ASN A 61 4.42 1.91 -2.18
CA ASN A 61 4.03 2.46 -0.88
C ASN A 61 3.83 1.36 0.18
N GLU A 62 3.07 0.30 -0.15
CA GLU A 62 2.86 -0.86 0.74
C GLU A 62 4.20 -1.56 1.10
N ASN A 63 5.18 -1.57 0.19
CA ASN A 63 6.50 -2.14 0.44
C ASN A 63 7.38 -1.22 1.30
N LEU A 64 7.34 0.09 1.06
CA LEU A 64 8.09 1.08 1.84
C LEU A 64 7.61 1.12 3.29
N GLU A 65 6.30 1.07 3.51
CA GLU A 65 5.71 0.97 4.86
C GLU A 65 6.18 -0.29 5.59
N LYS A 66 6.17 -1.45 4.92
CA LYS A 66 6.66 -2.71 5.50
C LYS A 66 8.15 -2.65 5.83
N GLN A 67 8.97 -2.06 4.97
CA GLN A 67 10.41 -1.90 5.22
C GLN A 67 10.67 -0.96 6.40
N THR A 68 9.94 0.15 6.48
CA THR A 68 10.02 1.10 7.59
C THR A 68 9.66 0.42 8.91
N LEU A 69 8.51 -0.28 8.95
CA LEU A 69 8.07 -1.01 10.14
C LEU A 69 9.07 -2.11 10.55
N ALA A 70 9.61 -2.86 9.59
CA ALA A 70 10.61 -3.89 9.87
C ALA A 70 11.89 -3.29 10.46
N ARG A 71 12.31 -2.11 9.97
CA ARG A 71 13.46 -1.39 10.50
C ARG A 71 13.22 -0.86 11.91
N GLU A 72 12.04 -0.31 12.19
CA GLU A 72 11.67 0.15 13.53
C GLU A 72 11.68 -0.99 14.54
N ILE A 73 11.07 -2.13 14.19
CA ILE A 73 11.07 -3.33 15.03
C ILE A 73 12.50 -3.81 15.30
N GLN A 74 13.38 -3.79 14.29
CA GLN A 74 14.77 -4.20 14.45
C GLN A 74 15.54 -3.25 15.38
N LEU A 75 15.36 -1.93 15.21
CA LEU A 75 16.00 -0.93 16.08
C LEU A 75 15.51 -1.03 17.53
N GLU A 76 14.22 -1.29 17.75
CA GLU A 76 13.67 -1.48 19.09
C GLU A 76 14.26 -2.73 19.77
N LYS A 77 14.40 -3.85 19.04
CA LYS A 77 15.05 -5.06 19.55
C LYS A 77 16.49 -4.80 19.95
N GLU A 78 17.26 -4.14 19.08
CA GLU A 78 18.67 -3.81 19.36
C GLU A 78 18.81 -2.84 20.55
N ALA A 79 17.89 -1.89 20.70
CA ALA A 79 17.86 -1.01 21.87
C ALA A 79 17.61 -1.80 23.16
N ARG A 80 16.59 -2.68 23.16
CA ARG A 80 16.25 -3.51 24.31
C ARG A 80 17.36 -4.48 24.70
N GLU A 81 18.03 -5.08 23.72
CA GLU A 81 19.18 -5.94 23.95
C GLU A 81 20.34 -5.16 24.57
N ARG A 82 20.66 -3.96 24.07
CA ARG A 82 21.69 -3.09 24.66
C ARG A 82 21.36 -2.68 26.09
N GLU A 83 20.13 -2.26 26.35
CA GLU A 83 19.67 -1.92 27.70
C GLU A 83 19.82 -3.12 28.65
N PHE A 84 19.43 -4.31 28.22
CA PHE A 84 19.58 -5.53 29.00
C PHE A 84 21.06 -5.84 29.30
N GLN A 85 21.96 -5.69 28.32
CA GLN A 85 23.39 -5.91 28.54
C GLN A 85 23.99 -4.90 29.53
N ILE A 86 23.63 -3.62 29.43
CA ILE A 86 24.07 -2.59 30.37
C ILE A 86 23.60 -2.91 31.79
N LEU A 87 22.35 -3.38 31.95
CA LEU A 87 21.81 -3.79 33.26
C LEU A 87 22.58 -4.96 33.86
N LEU A 88 22.99 -5.94 33.05
CA LEU A 88 23.82 -7.06 33.52
C LEU A 88 25.20 -6.59 33.96
N GLN A 89 25.86 -5.75 33.15
CA GLN A 89 27.17 -5.19 33.48
C GLN A 89 27.14 -4.38 34.79
N ASN A 90 26.12 -3.55 34.99
CA ASN A 90 25.97 -2.77 36.22
C ASN A 90 25.80 -3.67 37.45
N LYS A 91 25.00 -4.74 37.35
CA LYS A 91 24.83 -5.71 38.43
C LYS A 91 26.12 -6.47 38.75
N GLU A 92 26.95 -6.77 37.76
CA GLU A 92 28.25 -7.41 37.99
C GLU A 92 29.22 -6.49 38.73
N ILE A 93 29.23 -5.19 38.38
CA ILE A 93 30.06 -4.17 39.04
C ILE A 93 29.61 -3.94 40.49
N GLU A 94 28.30 -3.89 40.76
CA GLU A 94 27.76 -3.67 42.11
C GLU A 94 28.07 -4.82 43.10
N ASN A 95 28.33 -6.03 42.60
CA ASN A 95 28.60 -7.22 43.40
C ASN A 95 30.10 -7.52 43.59
N GLN A 96 31.00 -6.65 43.13
CA GLN A 96 32.46 -6.71 43.34
C GLN A 96 32.92 -5.74 44.43
#